data_AF-E2ANF9-F1
#
_entry.id   AF-E2ANF9-F1
#
_cell.length_a   1.000
_cell.length_b   1.000
_cell.length_c   1.000
_cell.angle_alpha   90.00
_cell.angle_beta   90.00
_cell.angle_gamma   90.00
#
_symmetry.space_group_name_H-M   'P 1'
#
loop_
_entity.id
_entity.type
_entity.pdbx_description
1 polymer ?
#
loop_
_entity_poly.entity_id
_entity_poly.type
_entity_poly.pdbx_seq_one_letter_code
_entity_poly.pdbx_strand_id
1 'polypeptide(L)'
;INGRFYEQIFGTSMGSPLSPILANMVMDDLESQCLNSLNFTIPIYYRFVDDVFAIVPRTRMDEILTNFNNYHERLRFTFEMEVDSSISFLNVKIIRSGTRLITNWFRKPMWFGRYINYYSNHPLKYKINTIYNLVDHAILLSN
;
A
#
# COMPACT_ATOMS: atom_id res chain seq x y z
N ILE A 1 9.71 -25.56 6.92
CA ILE A 1 9.38 -26.16 5.59
C ILE A 1 10.40 -27.26 5.30
N ASN A 2 9.98 -28.45 4.83
CA ASN A 2 10.84 -29.63 4.63
C ASN A 2 11.68 -30.02 5.87
N GLY A 3 11.08 -30.00 7.06
CA GLY A 3 11.77 -30.35 8.31
C GLY A 3 12.80 -29.31 8.81
N ARG A 4 12.99 -28.21 8.08
CA ARG A 4 13.86 -27.10 8.52
C ARG A 4 13.04 -26.07 9.30
N PHE A 5 13.56 -25.73 10.48
CA PHE A 5 13.14 -24.61 11.30
C PHE A 5 13.91 -23.36 10.87
N TYR A 6 13.19 -22.25 10.74
CA TYR A 6 13.77 -20.95 10.41
C TYR A 6 13.38 -20.00 11.54
N GLU A 7 14.36 -19.28 12.06
CA GLU A 7 14.16 -18.26 13.08
C GLU A 7 14.18 -16.89 12.42
N GLN A 8 13.24 -16.03 12.83
CA GLN A 8 13.28 -14.65 12.42
C GLN A 8 14.32 -13.90 13.26
N ILE A 9 15.45 -13.58 12.64
CA ILE A 9 16.56 -12.89 13.30
C ILE A 9 16.26 -11.38 13.43
N PHE A 10 15.51 -10.80 12.48
CA PHE A 10 15.19 -9.38 12.45
C PHE A 10 13.80 -9.09 11.87
N GLY A 11 13.23 -7.95 12.28
CA GLY A 11 11.86 -7.57 11.96
C GLY A 11 10.84 -8.31 12.82
N THR A 12 9.57 -8.05 12.55
CA THR A 12 8.45 -8.64 13.29
C THR A 12 7.81 -9.77 12.49
N SER A 13 7.31 -10.82 13.14
CA SER A 13 6.75 -11.98 12.44
C SER A 13 5.44 -11.66 11.75
N MET A 14 5.33 -12.05 10.48
CA MET A 14 4.06 -11.96 9.76
C MET A 14 3.06 -12.90 10.45
N GLY A 15 1.96 -12.33 10.97
CA GLY A 15 0.92 -13.06 11.70
C GLY A 15 0.96 -12.96 13.22
N SER A 16 2.00 -12.34 13.80
CA SER A 16 1.92 -11.95 15.21
C SER A 16 0.97 -10.76 15.37
N PRO A 17 0.06 -10.77 16.37
CA PRO A 17 -0.89 -9.67 16.59
C PRO A 17 -0.20 -8.35 17.01
N LEU A 18 1.03 -8.42 17.50
CA LEU A 18 1.81 -7.24 17.92
C LEU A 18 2.66 -6.65 16.77
N SER A 19 2.95 -7.44 15.75
CA SER A 19 3.79 -7.01 14.62
C SER A 19 3.29 -5.76 13.91
N PRO A 20 1.98 -5.63 13.58
CA PRO A 20 1.48 -4.43 12.89
C PRO A 20 1.64 -3.17 13.75
N ILE A 21 1.47 -3.28 15.06
CA ILE A 21 1.55 -2.14 15.98
C ILE A 21 3.00 -1.65 16.07
N LEU A 22 3.96 -2.57 16.21
CA LEU A 22 5.38 -2.23 16.25
C LEU A 22 5.87 -1.65 14.91
N ALA A 23 5.47 -2.27 13.80
CA ALA A 23 5.80 -1.77 12.46
C ALA A 23 5.22 -0.36 12.25
N ASN A 24 3.99 -0.12 12.70
CA ASN A 24 3.37 1.20 12.60
C ASN A 24 4.09 2.25 13.43
N MET A 25 4.53 1.94 14.66
CA MET A 25 5.31 2.88 15.48
C MET A 25 6.65 3.26 14.83
N VAL A 26 7.38 2.28 14.29
CA VAL A 26 8.66 2.56 13.61
C VAL A 26 8.44 3.38 12.35
N MET A 27 7.41 3.07 11.56
CA MET A 27 7.06 3.84 10.38
C MET A 27 6.64 5.27 10.72
N ASP A 28 5.86 5.48 11.78
CA ASP A 28 5.41 6.81 12.21
C ASP A 28 6.56 7.72 12.66
N ASP A 29 7.53 7.17 13.40
CA ASP A 29 8.76 7.88 13.77
C ASP A 29 9.62 8.20 12.54
N LEU A 30 9.81 7.23 11.65
CA LEU A 30 10.55 7.42 10.39
C LEU A 30 9.92 8.51 9.53
N GLU A 31 8.60 8.45 9.32
CA GLU A 31 7.83 9.42 8.55
C GLU A 31 7.95 10.81 9.17
N SER A 32 7.78 10.92 10.48
CA SER A 32 7.91 12.20 11.18
C SER A 32 9.30 12.81 11.01
N GLN A 33 10.37 12.02 11.18
CA GLN A 33 11.74 12.53 11.03
C GLN A 33 12.04 12.93 9.58
N CYS A 34 11.70 12.06 8.63
CA CYS A 34 12.01 12.28 7.21
C CYS A 34 11.19 13.41 6.60
N LEU A 35 9.90 13.53 6.94
CA LEU A 35 9.03 14.58 6.41
C LEU A 35 9.38 15.94 7.00
N ASN A 36 9.72 16.01 8.29
CA ASN A 36 10.09 17.27 8.94
C ASN A 36 11.48 17.77 8.52
N SER A 37 12.35 16.92 8.00
CA SER A 37 13.67 17.33 7.51
C SER A 37 13.65 17.91 6.09
N LEU A 38 12.52 17.79 5.37
CA LEU A 38 12.37 18.37 4.03
C LEU A 38 12.20 19.89 4.12
N ASN A 39 12.78 20.63 3.17
CA ASN A 39 12.62 22.08 3.08
C ASN A 39 11.30 22.52 2.41
N PHE A 40 10.34 21.60 2.26
CA PHE A 40 9.03 21.83 1.68
C PHE A 40 8.00 20.88 2.30
N THR A 41 6.72 21.23 2.18
CA THR A 41 5.62 20.40 2.68
C THR A 41 5.08 19.51 1.56
N ILE A 42 4.82 18.25 1.90
CA ILE A 42 4.13 17.31 1.00
C ILE A 42 2.61 17.51 1.16
N PRO A 43 1.87 17.93 0.12
CA PRO A 43 0.44 18.23 0.24
C PRO A 43 -0.42 16.98 0.45
N ILE A 44 -0.02 15.85 -0.11
CA ILE A 44 -0.72 14.57 0.01
C ILE A 44 0.30 13.49 0.33
N TYR A 45 0.09 12.80 1.45
CA TYR A 45 0.88 11.67 1.92
C TYR A 45 -0.06 10.66 2.59
N TYR A 46 -0.13 9.45 2.03
CA TYR A 46 -0.96 8.36 2.53
C TYR A 46 -0.13 7.09 2.62
N ARG A 47 -0.12 6.45 3.80
CA ARG A 47 0.50 5.14 3.99
C ARG A 47 -0.54 4.05 4.19
N PHE A 48 -0.32 2.91 3.55
CA PHE A 48 -1.03 1.67 3.77
C PHE A 48 -0.03 0.56 4.09
N VAL A 49 0.12 0.24 5.37
CA VAL A 49 1.09 -0.76 5.88
C VAL A 49 2.52 -0.45 5.41
N ASP A 50 2.96 -1.05 4.31
CA ASP A 50 4.27 -0.94 3.68
C ASP A 50 4.29 -0.06 2.41
N ASP A 51 3.12 0.25 1.83
CA ASP A 51 3.00 1.08 0.63
C ASP A 51 2.70 2.55 0.98
N VAL A 52 3.35 3.48 0.28
CA VAL A 52 3.13 4.92 0.44
C VAL A 52 2.73 5.56 -0.89
N PHE A 53 1.70 6.40 -0.86
CA PHE A 53 1.32 7.29 -1.93
C PHE A 53 1.55 8.74 -1.51
N ALA A 54 2.30 9.49 -2.33
CA ALA A 54 2.57 10.90 -2.07
C ALA A 54 2.59 11.73 -3.34
N ILE A 55 2.19 12.99 -3.25
CA ILE A 55 2.35 13.97 -4.33
C ILE A 55 3.54 14.86 -4.01
N VAL A 56 4.61 14.71 -4.78
CA VAL A 56 5.87 15.40 -4.55
C VAL A 56 6.42 16.01 -5.84
N PRO A 57 7.27 17.05 -5.77
CA PRO A 57 7.97 17.56 -6.93
C PRO A 57 8.88 16.49 -7.53
N ARG A 58 8.75 16.23 -8.84
CA ARG A 58 9.56 15.20 -9.54
C ARG A 58 11.06 15.41 -9.37
N THR A 59 11.50 16.67 -9.32
CA THR A 59 12.91 17.06 -9.15
C THR A 59 13.48 16.74 -7.77
N ARG A 60 12.63 16.49 -6.77
CA ARG A 60 13.01 16.20 -5.38
C ARG A 60 12.94 14.71 -5.05
N MET A 61 12.54 13.85 -5.99
CA MET A 61 12.27 12.44 -5.69
C MET A 61 13.51 11.71 -5.17
N ASP A 62 14.67 11.93 -5.77
CA ASP A 62 15.92 11.30 -5.33
C ASP A 62 16.37 11.78 -3.94
N GLU A 63 16.13 13.06 -3.63
CA GLU A 63 16.39 13.64 -2.31
C GLU A 63 15.51 12.99 -1.24
N ILE A 64 14.21 12.86 -1.51
CA ILE A 64 13.26 12.20 -0.61
C ILE A 64 13.64 10.73 -0.42
N LEU A 65 13.91 10.01 -1.52
CA LEU A 65 14.29 8.60 -1.46
C LEU A 65 15.57 8.41 -0.63
N THR A 66 16.57 9.27 -0.85
CA THR A 66 17.83 9.23 -0.10
C THR A 66 17.59 9.50 1.38
N ASN A 67 16.76 10.48 1.72
CA ASN A 67 16.42 10.79 3.10
C ASN A 67 15.76 9.60 3.83
N PHE A 68 14.74 9.00 3.22
CA PHE A 68 14.07 7.81 3.75
C PHE A 68 15.04 6.63 3.89
N ASN A 69 15.91 6.43 2.90
CA ASN A 69 16.94 5.40 2.91
C ASN A 69 18.10 5.71 3.86
N ASN A 70 18.21 6.90 4.44
CA ASN A 70 19.25 7.18 5.43
C ASN A 70 18.78 6.92 6.87
N TYR A 71 17.48 6.70 7.09
CA TYR A 71 16.93 6.44 8.41
C TYR A 71 17.51 5.18 9.07
N HIS A 72 17.59 4.06 8.34
CA HIS A 72 18.14 2.83 8.89
C HIS A 72 18.67 1.89 7.79
N GLU A 73 19.88 1.33 7.96
CA GLU A 73 20.59 0.51 6.95
C GLU A 73 19.75 -0.64 6.37
N ARG A 74 18.86 -1.22 7.18
CA ARG A 74 18.04 -2.38 6.81
C ARG A 74 16.65 -2.05 6.26
N LEU A 75 16.25 -0.78 6.32
CA LEU A 75 15.01 -0.29 5.70
C LEU A 75 15.40 0.37 4.39
N ARG A 76 14.93 -0.20 3.28
CA ARG A 76 15.17 0.31 1.93
C ARG A 76 13.84 0.57 1.25
N PHE A 77 13.62 1.81 0.88
CA PHE A 77 12.49 2.28 0.10
C PHE A 77 12.86 2.29 -1.38
N THR A 78 11.83 2.11 -2.20
CA THR A 78 11.84 2.30 -3.65
C THR A 78 10.61 3.11 -4.01
N PHE A 79 10.61 3.76 -5.18
CA PHE A 79 9.45 4.50 -5.66
C PHE A 79 9.09 4.11 -7.08
N GLU A 80 7.83 4.35 -7.43
CA GLU A 80 7.33 4.33 -8.80
C GLU A 80 6.79 5.71 -9.13
N MET A 81 7.01 6.17 -10.36
CA MET A 81 6.49 7.46 -10.85
C MET A 81 5.23 7.25 -11.66
N GLU A 82 4.34 8.26 -11.67
CA GLU A 82 3.22 8.25 -12.58
C GLU A 82 3.69 8.19 -14.05
N VAL A 83 3.00 7.36 -14.84
CA VAL A 83 3.18 7.21 -16.28
C VAL A 83 1.85 7.57 -16.95
N ASP A 84 1.91 8.39 -17.99
CA ASP A 84 0.72 8.91 -18.71
C ASP A 84 -0.31 9.55 -17.76
N SER A 85 0.18 10.35 -16.81
CA SER A 85 -0.63 11.00 -15.76
C SER A 85 -1.40 10.01 -14.89
N SER A 86 -0.92 8.78 -14.75
CA SER A 86 -1.56 7.77 -13.92
C SER A 86 -0.57 6.92 -13.13
N ILE A 87 -0.97 6.49 -11.94
CA ILE A 87 -0.21 5.59 -11.09
C ILE A 87 -1.15 4.60 -10.41
N SER A 88 -0.68 3.38 -10.20
CA SER A 88 -1.44 2.37 -9.45
C SER A 88 -1.01 2.43 -7.98
N PHE A 89 -2.00 2.44 -7.09
CA PHE A 89 -1.79 2.31 -5.65
C PHE A 89 -2.77 1.27 -5.11
N LEU A 90 -2.24 0.17 -4.56
CA LEU A 90 -3.03 -1.02 -4.18
C LEU A 90 -3.92 -1.54 -5.34
N ASN A 91 -5.24 -1.44 -5.19
CA ASN A 91 -6.23 -1.85 -6.20
C ASN A 91 -6.89 -0.66 -6.91
N VAL A 92 -6.30 0.54 -6.79
CA VAL A 92 -6.84 1.77 -7.36
C VAL A 92 -5.85 2.36 -8.36
N LYS A 93 -6.36 2.78 -9.52
CA LYS A 93 -5.62 3.56 -10.52
C LYS A 93 -5.94 5.01 -10.25
N ILE A 94 -4.94 5.78 -9.83
CA ILE A 94 -5.06 7.21 -9.60
C ILE A 94 -4.66 7.90 -10.90
N ILE A 95 -5.55 8.73 -11.45
CA ILE A 95 -5.36 9.46 -12.70
C ILE A 95 -5.37 10.95 -12.38
N ARG A 96 -4.30 11.65 -12.74
CA ARG A 96 -4.18 13.10 -12.59
C ARG A 96 -4.83 13.79 -13.78
N SER A 97 -5.84 14.61 -13.49
CA SER A 97 -6.56 15.44 -14.46
C SER A 97 -6.46 16.91 -14.05
N GLY A 98 -5.43 17.59 -14.56
CA GLY A 98 -5.11 18.97 -14.16
C GLY A 98 -4.76 19.06 -12.66
N THR A 99 -5.61 19.76 -11.90
CA THR A 99 -5.49 19.93 -10.44
C THR A 99 -6.30 18.90 -9.63
N ARG A 100 -6.98 17.97 -10.30
CA ARG A 100 -7.82 16.94 -9.65
C ARG A 100 -7.21 15.55 -9.80
N LEU A 101 -7.48 14.69 -8.83
CA LEU A 101 -7.23 13.26 -8.91
C LEU A 101 -8.56 12.54 -9.18
N ILE A 102 -8.54 11.62 -10.13
CA ILE A 102 -9.65 10.73 -10.47
C ILE A 102 -9.19 9.32 -10.11
N THR A 103 -9.94 8.62 -9.27
CA THR A 103 -9.68 7.22 -8.93
C THR A 103 -10.52 6.32 -9.83
N ASN A 104 -9.89 5.31 -10.43
CA ASN A 104 -10.54 4.26 -11.19
C ASN A 104 -10.11 2.90 -10.64
N TRP A 105 -10.91 1.86 -10.86
CA TRP A 105 -10.57 0.50 -10.45
C TRP A 105 -9.32 0.01 -11.18
N PHE A 106 -8.25 -0.31 -10.44
CA PHE A 106 -7.09 -1.00 -11.02
C PHE A 106 -7.21 -2.50 -10.81
N ARG A 107 -7.37 -3.24 -11.91
CA ARG A 107 -7.38 -4.69 -11.88
C ARG A 107 -6.01 -5.20 -12.32
N LYS A 108 -5.25 -5.84 -11.42
CA LYS A 108 -3.98 -6.49 -11.79
C LYS A 108 -4.20 -7.40 -13.01
N PRO A 109 -3.27 -7.46 -13.99
CA PRO A 109 -3.42 -8.31 -15.19
C PRO A 109 -3.66 -9.79 -14.87
N MET A 110 -3.17 -10.25 -13.71
CA MET A 110 -3.31 -11.62 -13.21
C MET A 110 -4.67 -11.93 -12.56
N TRP A 111 -5.62 -10.99 -12.52
CA TRP A 111 -6.93 -11.25 -11.94
C TRP A 111 -7.79 -12.08 -12.91
N PHE A 112 -7.93 -13.36 -12.59
CA PHE A 112 -8.74 -14.32 -13.36
C PHE A 112 -10.26 -14.16 -13.15
N GLY A 113 -10.72 -13.19 -12.35
CA GLY A 113 -12.15 -13.00 -12.05
C GLY A 113 -12.82 -14.20 -11.37
N ARG A 114 -12.02 -15.07 -10.73
CA ARG A 114 -12.52 -16.27 -10.08
C ARG A 114 -13.01 -15.93 -8.69
N TYR A 115 -14.33 -15.93 -8.53
CA TYR A 115 -14.97 -15.90 -7.22
C TYR A 115 -15.18 -17.31 -6.69
N ILE A 116 -15.60 -17.38 -5.42
CA ILE A 116 -16.00 -18.64 -4.79
C ILE A 116 -17.18 -19.23 -5.58
N ASN A 117 -17.07 -20.47 -6.03
CA ASN A 117 -18.17 -21.13 -6.74
C ASN A 117 -19.35 -21.27 -5.78
N TYR A 118 -20.55 -20.86 -6.19
CA TYR A 118 -21.76 -20.98 -5.35
C TYR A 118 -22.04 -22.44 -4.93
N TYR A 119 -21.69 -23.42 -5.76
CA TYR A 119 -21.88 -24.85 -5.48
C TYR A 119 -20.72 -25.51 -4.72
N SER A 120 -19.67 -24.75 -4.38
CA SER A 120 -18.58 -25.27 -3.54
C SER A 120 -19.07 -25.63 -2.13
N ASN A 121 -18.37 -26.52 -1.45
CA ASN A 121 -18.65 -26.91 -0.06
C ASN A 121 -18.28 -25.82 0.99
N HIS A 122 -18.14 -24.56 0.57
CA HIS A 122 -17.87 -23.46 1.49
C HIS A 122 -19.16 -23.02 2.21
N PRO A 123 -19.06 -22.66 3.51
CA PRO A 123 -20.19 -22.11 4.26
C PRO A 123 -20.86 -20.93 3.55
N LEU A 124 -22.19 -20.86 3.62
CA LEU A 124 -23.00 -19.84 2.96
C LEU A 124 -22.55 -18.41 3.33
N LYS A 125 -22.12 -18.21 4.57
CA LYS A 125 -21.60 -16.91 5.06
C LYS A 125 -20.46 -16.36 4.20
N TYR A 126 -19.55 -17.20 3.70
CA TYR A 126 -18.41 -16.75 2.89
C TYR A 126 -18.81 -16.41 1.46
N LYS A 127 -19.82 -17.10 0.93
CA LYS A 127 -20.40 -16.81 -0.40
C LYS A 127 -21.10 -15.45 -0.38
N ILE A 128 -21.94 -15.24 0.64
CA ILE A 128 -22.63 -13.97 0.86
C ILE A 128 -21.63 -12.83 1.12
N ASN A 129 -20.61 -13.06 1.96
CA ASN A 129 -19.59 -12.05 2.25
C ASN A 129 -18.80 -11.64 0.99
N THR A 130 -18.55 -12.56 0.05
CA THR A 130 -17.91 -12.20 -1.23
C THR A 130 -18.75 -11.18 -2.00
N ILE A 131 -20.08 -11.33 -2.03
CA ILE A 131 -20.99 -10.39 -2.71
C ILE A 131 -21.01 -9.05 -1.98
N TYR A 132 -21.15 -9.04 -0.65
CA TYR A 132 -21.12 -7.80 0.13
C TYR A 132 -19.84 -7.01 -0.09
N ASN A 133 -18.68 -7.68 -0.02
CA ASN A 133 -17.40 -7.01 -0.26
C ASN A 133 -17.33 -6.41 -1.66
N LEU A 134 -17.87 -7.06 -2.69
CA LEU A 134 -17.88 -6.49 -4.05
C LEU A 134 -18.77 -5.25 -4.16
N VAL A 135 -19.95 -5.29 -3.53
CA VAL A 135 -20.90 -4.17 -3.53
C VAL A 135 -20.34 -2.99 -2.73
N ASP A 136 -19.86 -3.23 -1.51
CA ASP A 136 -19.28 -2.19 -0.66
C ASP A 136 -18.09 -1.53 -1.33
N HIS A 137 -17.23 -2.31 -1.98
CA HIS A 137 -16.07 -1.78 -2.70
C HIS A 137 -16.48 -0.94 -3.92
N ALA A 138 -17.52 -1.36 -4.65
CA ALA A 138 -18.06 -0.57 -5.77
C ALA A 138 -18.65 0.77 -5.29
N ILE A 139 -19.35 0.77 -4.15
CA ILE A 139 -19.96 1.97 -3.56
C ILE A 139 -18.88 2.93 -3.03
N LEU A 140 -17.89 2.41 -2.29
CA LEU A 140 -16.80 3.21 -1.71
C LEU A 140 -15.92 3.88 -2.76
N LEU A 141 -15.81 3.30 -3.97
CA LEU A 141 -15.05 3.88 -5.07
C LEU A 141 -15.87 4.79 -5.99
N SER A 142 -17.20 4.81 -5.83
CA SER A 142 -18.11 5.61 -6.66
C SER A 142 -18.40 7.02 -6.11
N ASN A 143 -17.95 7.30 -4.87
CA ASN A 143 -18.04 8.61 -4.21
C ASN A 143 -16.64 9.24 -4.10
#